data_AF-A0A7V0SEL5-F1
#
_entry.id   AF-A0A7V0SEL5-F1
#
_cell.length_a   1.000
_cell.length_b   1.000
_cell.length_c   1.000
_cell.angle_alpha   90.00
_cell.angle_beta   90.00
_cell.angle_gamma   90.00
#
_symmetry.space_group_name_H-M   'P 1'
#
loop_
_entity.id
_entity.type
_entity.pdbx_description
1 polymer ?
#
loop_
_entity_poly.entity_id
_entity_poly.type
_entity_poly.pdbx_seq_one_letter_code
_entity_poly.pdbx_strand_id
1 'polypeptide(L)'
;MQNMDFHTRKQARSYPPHFDSQDPEYFSRLTNAYHNETERGRKKANRIMSLIIGLCIISFTLGIVIGIKFASGSKTAIVDENTKNAVSDIGKKVSSILNEKAEAREKPDTTEGETEKKLFPRGEYPFVVRVGSEFDRDKSYEIANFLSGKGHTVILSKSSHLYRVFVGPFKTQKDAEISLKKISAYSNKAWSGNACILKR
;
A
#
# COMPACT_ATOMS: atom_id res chain seq x y z
N MET A 1 -36.21 15.98 -37.69
CA MET A 1 -35.54 16.87 -36.72
C MET A 1 -35.17 16.05 -35.50
N GLN A 2 -33.89 15.71 -35.35
CA GLN A 2 -33.33 15.07 -34.14
C GLN A 2 -32.88 16.17 -33.18
N ASN A 3 -33.20 16.03 -31.89
CA ASN A 3 -32.74 16.82 -30.74
C ASN A 3 -33.46 16.25 -29.48
N MET A 4 -32.87 15.96 -28.33
CA MET A 4 -31.59 16.36 -27.73
C MET A 4 -31.13 15.31 -26.71
N ASP A 5 -29.81 15.12 -26.67
CA ASP A 5 -29.08 14.39 -25.65
C ASP A 5 -28.81 15.33 -24.45
N PHE A 6 -29.31 15.00 -23.26
CA PHE A 6 -28.94 15.69 -22.02
C PHE A 6 -28.87 14.70 -20.85
N HIS A 7 -27.75 14.01 -20.73
CA HIS A 7 -27.33 13.38 -19.47
C HIS A 7 -26.27 14.22 -18.76
N THR A 8 -26.57 15.49 -18.51
CA THR A 8 -25.84 16.29 -17.52
C THR A 8 -26.38 15.94 -16.15
N ARG A 9 -25.74 14.97 -15.49
CA ARG A 9 -26.00 14.58 -14.10
C ARG A 9 -25.64 15.72 -13.14
N LYS A 10 -26.49 16.74 -13.05
CA LYS A 10 -26.49 17.68 -11.93
C LYS A 10 -27.04 16.94 -10.73
N GLN A 11 -26.21 16.83 -9.70
CA GLN A 11 -26.51 16.20 -8.42
C GLN A 11 -27.86 16.70 -7.90
N ALA A 12 -28.85 15.81 -7.83
CA ALA A 12 -30.05 16.06 -7.07
C ALA A 12 -29.62 16.26 -5.61
N ARG A 13 -29.74 17.49 -5.10
CA ARG A 13 -29.74 17.73 -3.66
C ARG A 13 -30.91 16.93 -3.10
N SER A 14 -30.61 15.80 -2.47
CA SER A 14 -31.59 14.99 -1.76
C SER A 14 -32.04 15.80 -0.54
N TYR A 15 -33.19 16.45 -0.64
CA TYR A 15 -33.86 16.97 0.55
C TYR A 15 -34.37 15.77 1.36
N PRO A 16 -34.20 15.76 2.69
CA PRO A 16 -34.75 14.69 3.51
C PRO A 16 -36.28 14.66 3.39
N PRO A 17 -36.91 13.48 3.41
CA PRO A 17 -38.35 13.30 3.14
C PRO A 17 -39.28 13.84 4.25
N HIS A 18 -38.75 14.60 5.21
CA HIS A 18 -39.47 15.10 6.39
C HIS A 18 -39.33 16.62 6.53
N PHE A 19 -39.55 17.35 5.43
CA PHE A 19 -39.73 18.80 5.52
C PHE A 19 -41.14 19.08 6.02
N ASP A 20 -41.30 19.25 7.33
CA ASP A 20 -42.53 19.71 7.96
C ASP A 20 -42.46 21.23 8.14
N SER A 21 -43.19 21.97 7.30
CA SER A 21 -43.22 23.44 7.33
C SER A 21 -43.92 24.01 8.56
N GLN A 22 -44.57 23.17 9.38
CA GLN A 22 -45.32 23.58 10.56
C GLN A 22 -44.56 23.37 11.88
N ASP A 23 -43.35 22.79 11.84
CA ASP A 23 -42.55 22.56 13.04
C ASP A 23 -41.58 23.72 13.31
N PRO A 24 -41.82 24.58 14.33
CA PRO A 24 -40.91 25.66 14.69
C PRO A 24 -39.55 25.15 15.21
N GLU A 25 -39.45 23.89 15.65
CA GLU A 25 -38.19 23.28 16.09
C GLU A 25 -37.33 22.74 14.94
N TYR A 26 -37.88 22.65 13.72
CA TYR A 26 -37.14 22.17 12.56
C TYR A 26 -35.91 23.05 12.27
N PHE A 27 -36.08 24.37 12.33
CA PHE A 27 -35.01 25.32 12.03
C PHE A 27 -33.90 25.31 13.09
N SER A 28 -34.22 25.11 14.37
CA SER A 28 -33.22 25.04 15.44
C SER A 28 -32.40 23.75 15.39
N ARG A 29 -33.00 22.63 14.95
CA ARG A 29 -32.28 21.37 14.71
C ARG A 29 -31.36 21.47 13.50
N LEU A 30 -31.81 22.13 12.43
CA LEU A 30 -31.03 22.30 11.20
C LEU A 30 -29.79 23.20 11.42
N THR A 31 -29.93 24.29 12.18
CA THR A 31 -28.82 25.21 12.48
C THR A 31 -27.75 24.54 13.33
N ASN A 32 -28.15 23.76 14.34
CA ASN A 32 -27.23 22.99 15.17
C ASN A 32 -26.51 21.88 14.37
N ALA A 33 -27.21 21.21 13.45
CA ALA A 33 -26.59 20.24 12.56
C ALA A 33 -25.55 20.89 11.63
N TYR A 34 -25.89 22.03 11.03
CA TYR A 34 -25.01 22.78 10.13
C TYR A 34 -23.77 23.33 10.86
N HIS A 35 -23.93 23.82 12.09
CA HIS A 35 -22.80 24.27 12.91
C HIS A 35 -21.83 23.13 13.24
N ASN A 36 -22.34 21.96 13.62
CA ASN A 36 -21.52 20.79 13.90
C ASN A 36 -20.80 20.24 12.65
N GLU A 37 -21.42 20.34 11.48
CA GLU A 37 -20.80 19.92 10.21
C GLU A 37 -19.66 20.87 9.79
N THR A 38 -19.86 22.18 9.91
CA THR A 38 -18.81 23.17 9.62
C THR A 38 -17.62 23.05 10.59
N GLU A 39 -17.87 22.80 11.87
CA GLU A 39 -16.85 22.48 12.89
C GLU A 39 -16.02 21.24 12.52
N ARG A 40 -16.70 20.15 12.12
CA ARG A 40 -16.04 18.89 11.71
C ARG A 40 -15.24 19.08 10.43
N GLY A 41 -15.76 19.85 9.47
CA GLY A 41 -15.05 20.24 8.25
C GLY A 41 -13.78 21.04 8.56
N ARG A 42 -13.88 22.03 9.46
CA ARG A 42 -12.74 22.88 9.85
C ARG A 42 -11.66 22.08 10.59
N LYS A 43 -12.03 21.16 11.49
CA LYS A 43 -11.07 20.28 12.18
C LYS A 43 -10.33 19.35 11.22
N LYS A 44 -11.03 18.78 10.23
CA LYS A 44 -10.40 17.96 9.18
C LYS A 44 -9.50 18.79 8.26
N ALA A 45 -9.95 19.96 7.83
CA ALA A 45 -9.16 20.88 7.01
C ALA A 45 -7.87 21.34 7.71
N ASN A 46 -7.95 21.70 9.00
CA ASN A 46 -6.78 22.09 9.79
C ASN A 46 -5.76 20.95 9.93
N ARG A 47 -6.23 19.71 10.10
CA ARG A 47 -5.35 18.53 10.15
C ARG A 47 -4.66 18.28 8.81
N ILE A 48 -5.38 18.43 7.70
CA ILE A 48 -4.82 18.28 6.35
C ILE A 48 -3.81 19.40 6.04
N MET A 49 -4.14 20.66 6.38
CA MET A 49 -3.22 21.79 6.22
C MET A 49 -1.94 21.61 7.04
N SER A 50 -2.04 21.13 8.29
CA SER A 50 -0.88 20.84 9.12
C SER A 50 0.02 19.75 8.50
N LEU A 51 -0.56 18.71 7.91
CA LEU A 51 0.20 17.67 7.21
C LEU A 51 0.90 18.21 5.96
N ILE A 52 0.23 19.07 5.18
CA ILE A 52 0.81 19.69 3.99
C ILE A 52 1.98 20.59 4.38
N ILE A 53 1.82 21.45 5.39
CA ILE A 53 2.88 22.35 5.86
C ILE A 53 4.08 21.53 6.37
N GLY A 54 3.83 20.48 7.15
CA GLY A 54 4.89 19.57 7.62
C GLY A 54 5.66 18.91 6.48
N LEU A 55 4.95 18.41 5.46
CA LEU A 55 5.56 17.81 4.28
C LEU A 55 6.38 18.82 3.47
N CYS A 56 5.90 20.06 3.34
CA CYS A 56 6.63 21.15 2.69
C CYS A 56 7.93 21.49 3.42
N ILE A 57 7.91 21.59 4.76
CA ILE A 57 9.11 21.88 5.56
C ILE A 57 10.14 20.73 5.43
N ILE A 58 9.69 19.47 5.47
CA ILE A 58 10.58 18.32 5.29
C ILE A 58 11.18 18.30 3.88
N SER A 59 10.37 18.55 2.85
CA SER A 59 10.83 18.59 1.46
C SER A 59 11.83 19.73 1.22
N PHE A 60 11.58 20.89 1.81
CA PHE A 60 12.46 22.05 1.73
C PHE A 60 13.80 21.82 2.45
N THR A 61 13.77 21.23 3.64
CA THR A 61 15.01 20.91 4.38
C THR A 61 15.83 19.81 3.69
N LEU A 62 15.19 18.77 3.11
CA LEU A 62 15.89 17.79 2.28
C LEU A 62 16.53 18.44 1.05
N GLY A 63 15.80 19.32 0.37
CA GLY A 63 16.30 20.05 -0.81
C GLY A 63 17.52 20.89 -0.50
N ILE A 64 17.52 21.61 0.63
CA ILE A 64 18.67 22.38 1.10
C ILE A 64 19.87 21.48 1.42
N VAL A 65 19.66 20.37 2.15
CA VAL A 65 20.75 19.45 2.50
C VAL A 65 21.38 18.82 1.25
N ILE A 66 20.56 18.42 0.28
CA ILE A 66 21.04 17.89 -1.01
C ILE A 66 21.77 18.99 -1.79
N GLY A 67 21.26 20.21 -1.81
CA GLY A 67 21.89 21.36 -2.46
C GLY A 67 23.25 21.71 -1.87
N ILE A 68 23.37 21.74 -0.54
CA ILE A 68 24.65 21.97 0.16
C ILE A 68 25.63 20.83 -0.14
N LYS A 69 25.17 19.57 -0.17
CA LYS A 69 26.03 18.42 -0.48
C LYS A 69 26.53 18.41 -1.93
N PHE A 70 25.74 18.92 -2.86
CA PHE A 70 26.14 19.05 -4.27
C PHE A 70 27.08 20.24 -4.50
N ALA A 71 26.87 21.35 -3.78
CA ALA A 71 27.70 22.55 -3.87
C ALA A 71 29.04 22.45 -3.07
N SER A 72 29.07 21.70 -1.97
CA SER A 72 30.21 21.65 -1.04
C SER A 72 31.25 20.56 -1.37
N GLY A 73 31.02 19.71 -2.38
CA GLY A 73 31.91 18.59 -2.69
C GLY A 73 31.87 17.46 -1.64
N SER A 74 32.18 16.25 -2.06
CA SER A 74 31.87 14.99 -1.34
C SER A 74 32.63 14.71 -0.04
N LYS A 75 33.26 15.70 0.61
CA LYS A 75 34.19 15.47 1.74
C LYS A 75 33.92 16.26 3.02
N THR A 76 32.90 17.11 3.10
CA THR A 76 32.59 17.84 4.35
C THR A 76 31.31 17.31 5.00
N ALA A 77 31.41 16.94 6.27
CA ALA A 77 30.26 16.63 7.09
C ALA A 77 29.45 17.93 7.31
N ILE A 78 28.25 17.99 6.75
CA ILE A 78 27.38 19.20 6.73
C ILE A 78 26.76 19.48 8.12
N VAL A 79 26.87 18.53 9.06
CA VAL A 79 26.22 18.58 10.36
C VAL A 79 27.27 18.40 11.44
N ASP A 80 27.31 19.35 12.39
CA ASP A 80 28.13 19.26 13.59
C ASP A 80 27.83 17.95 14.36
N GLU A 81 28.85 17.32 14.91
CA GLU A 81 28.76 16.01 15.56
C GLU A 81 27.75 16.04 16.72
N ASN A 82 27.70 17.17 17.43
CA ASN A 82 26.74 17.43 18.50
C ASN A 82 25.28 17.44 18.00
N THR A 83 25.04 18.01 16.82
CA THR A 83 23.69 18.06 16.22
C THR A 83 23.26 16.69 15.71
N LYS A 84 24.20 15.91 15.15
CA LYS A 84 23.95 14.53 14.73
C LYS A 84 23.54 13.64 15.90
N ASN A 85 24.22 13.78 17.04
CA ASN A 85 23.91 13.04 18.26
C ASN A 85 22.55 13.46 18.84
N ALA A 86 22.25 14.77 18.89
CA ALA A 86 20.96 15.27 19.33
C ALA A 86 19.79 14.76 18.47
N VAL A 87 19.94 14.77 17.14
CA VAL A 87 18.93 14.24 16.21
C VAL A 87 18.78 12.72 16.34
N SER A 88 19.88 12.00 16.57
CA SER A 88 19.86 10.57 16.87
C SER A 88 19.10 10.27 18.17
N ASP A 89 19.32 11.05 19.22
CA ASP A 89 18.68 10.84 20.52
C ASP A 89 17.20 11.22 20.51
N ILE A 90 16.83 12.27 19.78
CA ILE A 90 15.42 12.61 19.50
C ILE A 90 14.79 11.49 18.67
N GLY A 91 15.49 10.99 17.66
CA GLY A 91 15.06 9.84 16.86
C GLY A 91 14.78 8.62 17.74
N LYS A 92 15.69 8.29 18.67
CA LYS A 92 15.54 7.20 19.65
C LYS A 92 14.34 7.39 20.56
N LYS A 93 14.11 8.61 21.08
CA LYS A 93 12.95 8.92 21.94
C LYS A 93 11.62 8.90 21.19
N VAL A 94 11.60 9.34 19.94
CA VAL A 94 10.40 9.27 19.10
C VAL A 94 10.13 7.82 18.71
N SER A 95 11.17 7.04 18.37
CA SER A 95 11.02 5.60 18.14
C SER A 95 10.62 4.85 19.40
N SER A 96 11.06 5.26 20.59
CA SER A 96 10.63 4.62 21.83
C SER A 96 9.18 4.95 22.18
N ILE A 97 8.68 6.16 21.90
CA ILE A 97 7.26 6.51 22.10
C ILE A 97 6.37 5.81 21.06
N LEU A 98 6.85 5.69 19.82
CA LEU A 98 6.18 4.90 18.77
C LEU A 98 6.22 3.42 19.09
N ASN A 99 7.33 2.90 19.64
CA ASN A 99 7.43 1.54 20.13
C ASN A 99 6.58 1.33 21.38
N GLU A 100 6.51 2.25 22.34
CA GLU A 100 5.66 2.10 23.54
C GLU A 100 4.16 2.10 23.19
N LYS A 101 3.75 2.90 22.20
CA LYS A 101 2.41 2.79 21.58
C LYS A 101 2.23 1.52 20.74
N ALA A 102 3.31 1.00 20.17
CA ALA A 102 3.34 -0.27 19.47
C ALA A 102 3.60 -1.46 20.41
N GLU A 103 3.90 -1.30 21.70
CA GLU A 103 4.20 -2.43 22.59
C GLU A 103 2.91 -3.06 23.15
N ALA A 104 1.76 -2.43 22.91
CA ALA A 104 0.46 -3.11 22.90
C ALA A 104 0.24 -3.96 21.62
N ARG A 105 1.15 -3.90 20.64
CA ARG A 105 1.18 -4.68 19.38
C ARG A 105 2.62 -4.88 18.86
N GLU A 106 3.29 -5.85 19.46
CA GLU A 106 4.48 -6.54 18.94
C GLU A 106 5.85 -5.96 19.31
N LYS A 107 6.68 -6.88 19.83
CA LYS A 107 8.07 -6.70 20.25
C LYS A 107 9.04 -7.02 19.09
N PRO A 108 10.31 -6.58 19.21
CA PRO A 108 11.14 -6.08 18.12
C PRO A 108 12.09 -7.14 17.59
N ASP A 109 12.76 -6.85 16.48
CA ASP A 109 14.10 -7.41 16.23
C ASP A 109 15.06 -6.37 15.64
N THR A 110 16.21 -6.32 16.30
CA THR A 110 17.41 -5.54 16.01
C THR A 110 18.25 -6.28 14.98
N THR A 111 18.86 -5.54 14.03
CA THR A 111 20.18 -5.74 13.38
C THR A 111 20.63 -7.20 13.12
N GLU A 112 20.94 -7.66 11.90
CA GLU A 112 21.95 -7.16 10.95
C GLU A 112 21.73 -7.83 9.57
N GLY A 113 22.06 -7.14 8.46
CA GLY A 113 22.21 -7.76 7.13
C GLY A 113 21.20 -7.30 6.06
N GLU A 114 21.46 -6.15 5.44
CA GLU A 114 20.97 -5.76 4.11
C GLU A 114 21.14 -6.93 3.12
N THR A 115 20.19 -7.39 2.30
CA THR A 115 19.45 -6.67 1.27
C THR A 115 18.45 -7.66 0.67
N GLU A 116 17.18 -7.50 1.01
CA GLU A 116 16.01 -7.88 0.20
C GLU A 116 14.87 -7.52 1.15
N LYS A 117 14.22 -6.38 0.92
CA LYS A 117 12.91 -6.14 1.53
C LYS A 117 12.08 -7.36 1.14
N LYS A 118 11.88 -8.31 2.07
CA LYS A 118 11.11 -9.53 1.82
C LYS A 118 9.70 -9.05 1.50
N LEU A 119 9.43 -8.79 0.22
CA LEU A 119 8.15 -8.31 -0.30
C LEU A 119 7.00 -9.22 0.20
N PHE A 120 7.35 -10.47 0.56
CA PHE A 120 6.49 -11.39 1.27
C PHE A 120 7.31 -12.18 2.32
N PRO A 121 7.20 -11.84 3.63
CA PRO A 121 7.86 -12.60 4.69
C PRO A 121 7.33 -14.03 4.75
N ARG A 122 8.24 -15.02 4.85
CA ARG A 122 7.89 -16.45 4.84
C ARG A 122 7.00 -16.86 6.03
N GLY A 123 7.09 -16.15 7.14
CA GLY A 123 6.25 -16.39 8.32
C GLY A 123 4.78 -16.01 8.11
N GLU A 124 4.51 -14.99 7.28
CA GLU A 124 3.14 -14.53 7.02
C GLU A 124 2.51 -15.23 5.81
N TYR A 125 3.31 -15.62 4.81
CA TYR A 125 2.84 -16.28 3.59
C TYR A 125 3.61 -17.59 3.29
N PRO A 126 3.29 -18.67 4.00
CA PRO A 126 4.04 -19.93 3.91
C PRO A 126 3.72 -20.77 2.67
N PHE A 127 2.64 -20.51 1.93
CA PHE A 127 2.22 -21.37 0.81
C PHE A 127 2.39 -20.69 -0.56
N VAL A 128 2.83 -21.45 -1.56
CA VAL A 128 2.84 -21.05 -2.98
C VAL A 128 2.42 -22.21 -3.86
N VAL A 129 1.88 -21.89 -5.04
CA VAL A 129 1.56 -22.88 -6.05
C VAL A 129 2.63 -22.84 -7.12
N ARG A 130 3.41 -23.91 -7.27
CA ARG A 130 4.31 -24.06 -8.42
C ARG A 130 3.50 -24.52 -9.61
N VAL A 131 3.71 -23.87 -10.75
CA VAL A 131 3.06 -24.21 -12.01
C VAL A 131 4.05 -24.98 -12.86
N GLY A 132 3.80 -26.28 -13.05
CA GLY A 132 4.64 -27.14 -13.90
C GLY A 132 6.09 -27.29 -13.47
N SER A 133 6.92 -27.67 -14.43
CA SER A 133 8.36 -27.90 -14.25
C SER A 133 9.17 -26.61 -14.43
N GLU A 134 10.41 -26.75 -14.86
CA GLU A 134 11.25 -25.63 -15.26
C GLU A 134 10.98 -25.33 -16.75
N PHE A 135 10.98 -24.05 -17.11
CA PHE A 135 10.69 -23.56 -18.46
C PHE A 135 11.82 -22.68 -18.98
N ASP A 136 11.93 -22.58 -20.29
CA ASP A 136 12.78 -21.59 -20.94
C ASP A 136 12.31 -20.18 -20.59
N ARG A 137 13.21 -19.20 -20.74
CA ARG A 137 12.94 -17.79 -20.46
C ARG A 137 11.65 -17.33 -21.13
N ASP A 138 11.53 -17.50 -22.44
CA ASP A 138 10.42 -16.97 -23.23
C ASP A 138 9.08 -17.62 -22.84
N LYS A 139 9.07 -18.95 -22.66
CA LYS A 139 7.89 -19.69 -22.19
C LYS A 139 7.50 -19.26 -20.78
N SER A 140 8.46 -19.05 -19.87
CA SER A 140 8.17 -18.63 -18.50
C SER A 140 7.54 -17.22 -18.44
N TYR A 141 7.97 -16.30 -19.31
CA TYR A 141 7.36 -14.98 -19.44
C TYR A 141 5.97 -15.04 -20.04
N GLU A 142 5.75 -15.89 -21.06
CA GLU A 142 4.42 -16.09 -21.64
C GLU A 142 3.42 -16.61 -20.59
N ILE A 143 3.84 -17.59 -19.78
CA ILE A 143 3.04 -18.15 -18.70
C ILE A 143 2.79 -17.10 -17.62
N ALA A 144 3.81 -16.35 -17.22
CA ALA A 144 3.69 -15.30 -16.21
C ALA A 144 2.73 -14.19 -16.65
N ASN A 145 2.82 -13.74 -17.89
CA ASN A 145 1.93 -12.73 -18.45
C ASN A 145 0.49 -13.22 -18.52
N PHE A 146 0.28 -14.48 -18.91
CA PHE A 146 -1.05 -15.09 -18.94
C PHE A 146 -1.67 -15.16 -17.54
N LEU A 147 -0.92 -15.64 -16.54
CA LEU A 147 -1.39 -15.76 -15.15
C LEU A 147 -1.60 -14.39 -14.51
N SER A 148 -0.71 -13.44 -14.76
CA SER A 148 -0.85 -12.05 -14.30
C SER A 148 -2.07 -11.37 -14.92
N GLY A 149 -2.32 -11.58 -16.21
CA GLY A 149 -3.51 -11.08 -16.90
C GLY A 149 -4.83 -11.69 -16.37
N LYS A 150 -4.78 -12.85 -15.71
CA LYS A 150 -5.91 -13.45 -15.00
C LYS A 150 -6.03 -13.01 -13.53
N GLY A 151 -5.16 -12.11 -13.07
CA GLY A 151 -5.16 -11.55 -11.72
C GLY A 151 -4.36 -12.34 -10.69
N HIS A 152 -3.51 -13.28 -11.12
CA HIS A 152 -2.64 -14.02 -10.20
C HIS A 152 -1.31 -13.30 -10.00
N THR A 153 -0.83 -13.25 -8.75
CA THR A 153 0.53 -12.82 -8.45
C THR A 153 1.50 -13.92 -8.84
N VAL A 154 2.45 -13.62 -9.74
CA VAL A 154 3.42 -14.57 -10.25
C VAL A 154 4.82 -14.21 -9.77
N ILE A 155 5.58 -15.21 -9.34
CA ILE A 155 6.98 -15.09 -8.95
C ILE A 155 7.80 -15.99 -9.89
N LEU A 156 8.75 -15.40 -10.61
CA LEU A 156 9.72 -16.12 -11.42
C LEU A 156 10.98 -16.34 -10.61
N SER A 157 11.43 -17.59 -10.50
CA SER A 157 12.69 -17.95 -9.88
C SER A 157 13.61 -18.59 -10.92
N LYS A 158 14.82 -18.04 -11.05
CA LYS A 158 15.83 -18.58 -11.96
C LYS A 158 16.56 -19.74 -11.29
N SER A 159 16.56 -20.91 -11.93
CA SER A 159 17.36 -22.07 -11.53
C SER A 159 18.35 -22.40 -12.65
N SER A 160 19.61 -21.99 -12.46
CA SER A 160 20.67 -22.09 -13.48
C SER A 160 20.30 -21.43 -14.81
N HIS A 161 19.78 -22.19 -15.79
CA HIS A 161 19.37 -21.71 -17.13
C HIS A 161 17.87 -21.77 -17.39
N LEU A 162 17.11 -22.39 -16.49
CA LEU A 162 15.66 -22.55 -16.59
C LEU A 162 14.96 -21.73 -15.52
N TYR A 163 13.67 -21.49 -15.74
CA TYR A 163 12.83 -20.63 -14.91
C TYR A 163 11.71 -21.45 -14.29
N ARG A 164 11.51 -21.29 -12.98
CA ARG A 164 10.39 -21.84 -12.23
C ARG A 164 9.34 -20.76 -12.03
N VAL A 165 8.09 -21.10 -12.31
CA VAL A 165 6.95 -20.20 -12.17
C VAL A 165 6.18 -20.57 -10.92
N PHE A 166 6.04 -19.62 -10.01
CA PHE A 166 5.23 -19.74 -8.80
C PHE A 166 4.07 -18.75 -8.83
N VAL A 167 2.94 -19.15 -8.27
CA VAL A 167 1.76 -18.32 -8.05
C VAL A 167 1.57 -18.14 -6.55
N GLY A 168 1.34 -16.90 -6.12
CA GLY A 168 1.21 -16.52 -4.73
C GLY A 168 2.28 -15.49 -4.32
N PRO A 169 2.37 -15.17 -3.02
CA PRO A 169 2.28 -16.15 -1.94
C PRO A 169 0.99 -16.05 -1.09
N PHE A 170 0.61 -17.16 -0.47
CA PHE A 170 -0.66 -17.34 0.24
C PHE A 170 -0.43 -17.55 1.75
N LYS A 171 -1.32 -16.97 2.57
CA LYS A 171 -1.30 -17.10 4.03
C LYS A 171 -1.79 -18.47 4.48
N THR A 172 -2.85 -18.97 3.84
CA THR A 172 -3.50 -20.24 4.20
C THR A 172 -3.40 -21.27 3.08
N GLN A 173 -3.40 -22.55 3.45
CA GLN A 173 -3.41 -23.66 2.50
C GLN A 173 -4.69 -23.64 1.63
N LYS A 174 -5.83 -23.25 2.21
CA LYS A 174 -7.11 -23.15 1.49
C LYS A 174 -7.04 -22.15 0.33
N ASP A 175 -6.37 -21.01 0.52
CA ASP A 175 -6.21 -20.01 -0.55
C ASP A 175 -5.32 -20.52 -1.69
N ALA A 176 -4.28 -21.30 -1.34
CA ALA A 176 -3.44 -21.97 -2.32
C ALA A 176 -4.22 -23.06 -3.09
N GLU A 177 -5.09 -23.82 -2.43
CA GLU A 177 -5.96 -24.83 -3.06
C GLU A 177 -7.00 -24.20 -4.00
N ILE A 178 -7.61 -23.08 -3.62
CA ILE A 178 -8.53 -22.33 -4.49
C ILE A 178 -7.80 -21.87 -5.74
N SER A 179 -6.58 -21.35 -5.58
CA SER A 179 -5.75 -20.90 -6.69
C SER A 179 -5.30 -22.06 -7.58
N LEU A 180 -4.96 -23.20 -6.98
CA LEU A 180 -4.65 -24.44 -7.71
C LEU A 180 -5.83 -24.91 -8.56
N LYS A 181 -7.05 -24.93 -8.00
CA LYS A 181 -8.28 -25.28 -8.74
C LYS A 181 -8.55 -24.34 -9.90
N LYS A 182 -8.28 -23.04 -9.74
CA LYS A 182 -8.40 -22.05 -10.81
C LYS A 182 -7.36 -22.28 -11.91
N ILE A 183 -6.12 -22.59 -11.53
CA ILE A 183 -5.04 -22.86 -12.47
C ILE A 183 -5.31 -24.13 -13.27
N SER A 184 -5.75 -25.21 -12.61
CA SER A 184 -6.09 -26.47 -13.27
C SER A 184 -7.33 -26.37 -14.16
N ALA A 185 -8.25 -25.46 -13.86
CA ALA A 185 -9.42 -25.17 -14.69
C ALA A 185 -9.11 -24.39 -15.98
N TYR A 186 -7.90 -23.83 -16.14
CA TYR A 186 -7.50 -23.19 -17.40
C TYR A 186 -7.28 -24.24 -18.49
N SER A 187 -8.34 -24.50 -19.25
CA SER A 187 -8.35 -25.40 -20.40
C SER A 187 -7.61 -24.76 -21.58
N ASN A 188 -6.28 -24.87 -21.62
CA ASN A 188 -5.58 -24.90 -22.91
C ASN A 188 -4.07 -25.22 -22.89
N LYS A 189 -3.43 -25.47 -21.74
CA LYS A 189 -1.97 -25.57 -21.75
C LYS A 189 -1.43 -26.71 -20.89
N ALA A 190 -0.54 -27.52 -21.46
CA ALA A 190 0.07 -28.70 -20.82
C ALA A 190 0.74 -28.41 -19.46
N TRP A 191 1.06 -27.14 -19.17
CA TRP A 191 1.65 -26.72 -17.90
C TRP A 191 0.66 -26.58 -16.74
N SER A 192 -0.65 -26.47 -16.99
CA SER A 192 -1.65 -26.28 -15.92
C SER A 192 -1.96 -27.56 -15.13
N GLY A 193 -1.77 -28.74 -15.75
CA GLY A 193 -2.02 -30.04 -15.10
C GLY A 193 -0.98 -30.44 -14.06
N ASN A 194 0.23 -29.87 -14.12
CA ASN A 194 1.36 -30.22 -13.24
C ASN A 194 1.59 -29.19 -12.12
N ALA A 195 0.53 -28.52 -11.68
CA ALA A 195 0.62 -27.54 -10.59
C ALA A 195 0.59 -28.22 -9.21
N CYS A 196 1.45 -27.78 -8.29
CA CYS A 196 1.57 -28.37 -6.95
C CYS A 196 1.75 -27.27 -5.89
N ILE A 197 1.18 -27.47 -4.71
CA ILE A 197 1.33 -26.56 -3.56
C ILE A 197 2.65 -26.89 -2.86
N LEU A 198 3.46 -25.87 -2.61
CA LEU A 198 4.70 -25.94 -1.86
C LEU A 198 4.63 -25.03 -0.64
N LYS A 199 5.23 -25.52 0.45
CA LYS A 199 5.52 -24.72 1.64
C LYS A 199 6.91 -24.10 1.49
N ARG A 200 7.03 -22.80 1.73
CA ARG A 200 8.26 -21.99 1.58
C ARG A 200 9.16 -21.97 2.80
#